data_AF-A0A951YBY7-F1
#
_entry.id   AF-A0A951YBY7-F1
#
_cell.length_a   1.000
_cell.length_b   1.000
_cell.length_c   1.000
_cell.angle_alpha   90.00
_cell.angle_beta   90.00
_cell.angle_gamma   90.00
#
_symmetry.space_group_name_H-M   'P 1'
#
loop_
_entity.id
_entity.type
_entity.pdbx_description
1 polymer ?
#
loop_
_entity_poly.entity_id
_entity_poly.type
_entity_poly.pdbx_seq_one_letter_code
_entity_poly.pdbx_strand_id
1 'polypeptide(L)' 'MTVLPEFATFEFTEDRMERVRYFDDPEPVREISMVTSGHFVKLTLLQTIMDSVLKLVPEKMRVQKSNRKVLRIQSAKL' A
#
# COMPACT_ATOMS: atom_id res chain seq x y z
N MET A 1 -22.70 8.44 5.77
CA MET A 1 -21.88 7.30 5.30
C MET A 1 -20.54 7.83 4.81
N THR A 2 -19.47 7.05 4.92
CA THR A 2 -18.12 7.44 4.45
C THR A 2 -17.41 6.22 3.85
N VAL A 3 -16.37 6.44 3.05
CA VAL A 3 -15.50 5.39 2.51
C VAL A 3 -14.17 5.47 3.23
N LEU A 4 -13.65 4.31 3.66
CA LEU A 4 -12.40 4.20 4.39
C LEU A 4 -11.43 3.32 3.59
N PRO A 5 -10.11 3.59 3.63
CA PRO A 5 -9.13 2.65 3.14
C PRO A 5 -9.02 1.43 4.05
N GLU A 6 -8.72 0.27 3.47
CA GLU A 6 -8.63 -1.00 4.22
C GLU A 6 -7.69 -0.91 5.43
N PHE A 7 -6.54 -0.23 5.30
CA PHE A 7 -5.58 -0.13 6.41
C PHE A 7 -6.09 0.65 7.62
N ALA A 8 -7.08 1.53 7.45
CA ALA A 8 -7.67 2.27 8.58
C ALA A 8 -8.54 1.39 9.48
N THR A 9 -9.02 0.24 8.98
CA THR A 9 -9.82 -0.70 9.78
C THR A 9 -8.95 -1.67 10.58
N PHE A 10 -7.62 -1.64 10.40
CA PHE A 10 -6.69 -2.56 11.07
C PHE A 10 -6.70 -2.44 12.60
N GLU A 11 -6.96 -1.23 13.12
CA GLU A 11 -7.01 -0.96 14.56
C GLU A 11 -8.44 -0.88 15.11
N PHE A 12 -9.44 -1.34 14.34
CA PHE A 12 -10.82 -1.29 14.79
C PHE A 12 -11.09 -2.34 15.86
N THR A 13 -11.83 -1.91 16.89
CA THR A 13 -12.46 -2.83 17.83
C THR A 13 -13.61 -3.58 17.13
N GLU A 14 -14.07 -4.67 17.75
CA GLU A 14 -15.17 -5.50 17.22
C GLU A 14 -16.42 -4.66 16.91
N ASP A 15 -16.87 -3.82 17.85
CA ASP A 15 -18.02 -2.91 17.68
C ASP A 15 -17.89 -1.96 16.47
N ARG A 16 -16.67 -1.56 16.11
CA ARG A 16 -16.43 -0.70 14.93
C ARG A 16 -16.42 -1.53 13.66
N MET A 17 -15.88 -2.74 13.70
CA MET A 17 -15.90 -3.68 12.57
C MET A 17 -17.31 -4.09 12.17
N GLU A 18 -18.24 -4.22 13.13
CA GLU A 18 -19.65 -4.52 12.84
C GLU A 18 -20.34 -3.47 11.96
N ARG A 19 -19.80 -2.25 11.89
CA ARG A 19 -20.33 -1.15 11.07
C ARG A 19 -19.65 -1.07 9.71
N VAL A 20 -18.57 -1.81 9.49
CA VAL A 20 -17.87 -1.85 8.21
C VAL A 20 -18.70 -2.64 7.22
N ARG A 21 -18.81 -2.12 6.00
CA ARG A 21 -19.44 -2.78 4.86
C ARG A 21 -18.45 -2.76 3.70
N TYR A 22 -18.30 -3.91 3.04
CA TYR A 22 -17.44 -4.05 1.87
C TYR A 22 -18.24 -3.79 0.60
N PHE A 23 -17.56 -3.40 -0.47
CA PHE A 23 -18.17 -3.30 -1.78
C PHE A 23 -18.34 -4.70 -2.39
N ASP A 24 -19.36 -4.87 -3.23
CA ASP A 24 -19.47 -6.05 -4.08
C ASP A 24 -18.34 -6.06 -5.12
N ASP A 25 -18.03 -7.25 -5.64
CA ASP A 25 -17.01 -7.39 -6.67
C ASP A 25 -17.40 -6.63 -7.96
N PRO A 26 -16.47 -5.88 -8.59
CA PRO A 26 -15.07 -5.69 -8.17
C PRO A 26 -14.91 -4.61 -7.10
N GLU A 27 -14.28 -4.96 -5.98
CA GLU A 27 -13.99 -4.00 -4.91
C GLU A 27 -13.01 -2.90 -5.39
N PRO A 28 -13.31 -1.60 -5.15
CA PRO A 28 -12.41 -0.52 -5.48
C PRO A 28 -11.17 -0.58 -4.58
N VAL A 29 -10.00 -0.51 -5.21
CA VAL A 29 -8.72 -0.46 -4.51
C VAL A 29 -7.94 0.80 -4.91
N ARG A 30 -6.88 1.10 -4.15
CA ARG A 30 -5.93 2.15 -4.49
C ARG A 30 -4.50 1.62 -4.56
N GLU A 31 -3.69 2.23 -5.40
CA GLU A 31 -2.23 2.05 -5.38
C GLU A 31 -1.61 3.07 -4.42
N ILE A 32 -0.64 2.64 -3.62
CA ILE A 32 0.17 3.50 -2.77
C ILE A 32 1.60 3.49 -3.31
N SER A 33 2.10 4.65 -3.70
CA SER A 33 3.40 4.79 -4.35
C SER A 33 4.27 5.81 -3.60
N MET A 34 5.58 5.58 -3.57
CA MET A 34 6.56 6.54 -3.10
C MET A 34 7.04 7.37 -4.29
N VAL A 35 6.95 8.70 -4.17
CA VAL A 35 7.36 9.64 -5.22
C VAL A 35 8.58 10.42 -4.75
N THR A 36 9.56 10.56 -5.63
CA THR A 36 10.79 11.33 -5.39
C THR A 36 11.18 12.11 -6.65
N SER A 37 12.13 13.03 -6.53
CA SER A 37 12.72 13.72 -7.68
C SER A 37 13.48 12.74 -8.58
N GLY A 38 13.42 12.92 -9.90
CA GLY A 38 14.24 12.17 -10.85
C GLY A 38 15.75 12.35 -10.65
N HIS A 39 16.17 13.40 -9.94
CA HIS A 39 17.57 13.66 -9.59
C HIS A 39 17.94 13.16 -8.18
N PHE A 40 17.08 12.39 -7.53
CA PHE A 40 17.36 11.92 -6.18
C PHE A 40 18.48 10.87 -6.19
N VAL A 41 19.60 11.18 -5.54
CA VAL A 41 20.83 10.38 -5.62
C VAL A 41 20.90 9.21 -4.63
N LYS A 42 20.17 9.25 -3.51
CA LYS A 42 20.30 8.27 -2.41
C LYS A 42 19.39 7.06 -2.57
N LEU A 43 19.54 6.27 -3.63
CA LEU A 43 18.66 5.13 -3.92
C LEU A 43 18.55 4.11 -2.77
N THR A 44 19.66 3.82 -2.07
CA THR A 44 19.68 2.92 -0.90
C THR A 44 18.78 3.42 0.23
N LEU A 45 18.72 4.73 0.44
CA LEU A 45 17.84 5.33 1.45
C LEU A 45 16.38 5.11 1.07
N LEU A 46 16.01 5.36 -0.19
CA LEU A 46 14.63 5.13 -0.65
C LEU A 46 14.23 3.66 -0.52
N GLN A 47 15.12 2.75 -0.91
CA GLN A 47 14.90 1.31 -0.78
C GLN A 47 14.68 0.92 0.69
N THR A 48 15.51 1.46 1.59
CA THR A 48 15.39 1.20 3.04
C THR A 48 14.06 1.71 3.60
N ILE A 49 13.64 2.91 3.21
CA ILE A 49 12.34 3.47 3.61
C ILE A 49 11.21 2.61 3.06
N MET A 50 11.24 2.25 1.78
CA MET A 50 10.23 1.39 1.15
C MET A 50 10.13 0.04 1.87
N ASP A 51 11.25 -0.61 2.18
CA ASP A 51 11.27 -1.88 2.90
C ASP A 51 10.74 -1.72 4.33
N SER A 52 11.04 -0.61 5.00
CA SER A 52 10.50 -0.33 6.34
C SER A 52 8.97 -0.14 6.33
N VAL A 53 8.43 0.56 5.35
CA VAL A 53 6.98 0.74 5.17
C VAL A 53 6.33 -0.60 4.84
N LEU A 54 6.88 -1.34 3.88
CA LEU A 54 6.33 -2.64 3.48
C LEU A 54 6.29 -3.64 4.63
N LYS A 55 7.26 -3.63 5.54
CA LYS A 55 7.26 -4.49 6.75
C LYS A 55 6.04 -4.26 7.64
N LEU A 56 5.50 -3.04 7.69
CA LEU A 56 4.36 -2.67 8.53
C LEU A 56 3.01 -2.96 7.86
N VAL A 57 2.98 -3.06 6.52
CA VAL A 57 1.75 -3.33 5.77
C VAL A 57 1.43 -4.84 5.81
N PRO A 58 0.22 -5.29 6.16
CA PRO A 58 -0.17 -6.70 6.17
C PRO A 58 0.02 -7.38 4.81
N GLU A 59 0.40 -8.65 4.80
CA GLU A 59 0.74 -9.39 3.58
C GLU A 59 -0.41 -9.42 2.56
N LYS A 60 -1.65 -9.59 3.03
CA LYS A 60 -2.88 -9.53 2.20
C LYS A 60 -3.04 -8.22 1.40
N MET A 61 -2.41 -7.14 1.84
CA MET A 61 -2.47 -5.82 1.21
C MET A 61 -1.26 -5.55 0.30
N ARG A 62 -0.20 -6.36 0.35
CA ARG A 62 1.03 -6.13 -0.44
C ARG A 62 0.87 -6.56 -1.90
N VAL A 63 0.06 -7.58 -2.19
CA VAL A 63 -0.19 -8.06 -3.57
C VAL A 63 -1.60 -8.63 -3.66
N GLN A 64 -2.48 -7.96 -4.40
CA GLN A 64 -3.80 -8.50 -4.75
C GLN A 64 -3.87 -8.84 -6.23
N LYS A 65 -3.94 -10.14 -6.53
CA LYS A 65 -4.15 -10.77 -7.84
C LYS A 65 -3.07 -10.49 -8.92
N SER A 66 -2.97 -11.42 -9.87
CA SER A 66 -1.88 -11.63 -10.85
C SER A 66 -1.45 -10.42 -11.70
N ASN A 67 -2.23 -9.33 -11.74
CA ASN A 67 -1.95 -8.17 -12.58
C ASN A 67 -1.39 -6.96 -11.80
N ARG A 68 -1.25 -7.02 -10.47
CA ARG A 68 -0.69 -5.93 -9.67
C ARG A 68 0.65 -6.33 -9.08
N LYS A 69 1.70 -5.56 -9.38
CA LYS A 69 3.07 -5.81 -8.90
C LYS A 69 3.52 -4.66 -8.04
N VAL A 70 4.15 -4.95 -6.90
CA VAL A 70 4.91 -3.95 -6.16
C VAL A 70 6.11 -3.58 -7.03
N LEU A 71 6.09 -2.38 -7.60
CA LEU A 71 7.21 -1.87 -8.38
C LEU A 71 8.29 -1.39 -7.42
N ARG A 72 9.42 -2.09 -7.42
CA ARG A 72 10.62 -1.62 -6.70
C ARG A 72 11.29 -0.51 -7.49
N ILE A 73 11.97 0.38 -6.76
CA ILE A 73 12.79 1.43 -7.35
C ILE A 73 13.88 0.75 -8.19
N GLN A 74 13.74 0.85 -9.51
CA GLN A 74 14.77 0.43 -10.42
C GLN A 74 15.79 1.57 -10.48
N SER A 75 17.07 1.26 -10.25
CA SER A 75 18.13 2.19 -10.63
C SER A 75 17.95 2.46 -12.12
N ALA A 76 17.55 3.68 -12.47
CA ALA A 76 17.59 4.11 -13.86
C ALA A 76 19.02 3.81 -14.36
N LYS A 77 19.13 3.03 -15.45
CA LYS A 77 20.37 2.96 -16.20
C LYS A 77 20.69 4.40 -16.60
N LEU A 78 21.65 5.01 -15.89
CA LEU A 78 22.43 6.10 -16.42
C LEU A 78 23.27 5.54 -17.57
#